data_AF-A0A357XW57-F1
#
_entry.id   AF-A0A357XW57-F1
#
_cell.length_a   1.000
_cell.length_b   1.000
_cell.length_c   1.000
_cell.angle_alpha   90.00
_cell.angle_beta   90.00
_cell.angle_gamma   90.00
#
_symmetry.space_group_name_H-M   'P 1'
#
loop_
_entity.id
_entity.type
_entity.pdbx_description
1 polymer ?
#
loop_
_entity_poly.entity_id
_entity_poly.type
_entity_poly.pdbx_seq_one_letter_code
_entity_poly.pdbx_strand_id
1 'polypeptide(L)'
;MPIQLTCPNGHHLTAKESNAGKTGKCPVCKAAVSIPVLHQTVISDSAIMNILGNPDPLRKAGAAGTSAVSPKEHGRGSQSSVTMPHMKICPSCEQEIDMGYHICPHCHTYITGLNDF
;
A
#
# COMPACT_ATOMS: atom_id res chain seq x y z
N MET A 1 23.01 -0.57 0.16
CA MET A 1 22.49 -0.30 -1.21
C MET A 1 22.96 1.08 -1.69
N PRO A 2 22.85 1.49 -2.97
CA PRO A 2 23.15 2.87 -3.36
C PRO A 2 22.01 3.84 -2.96
N ILE A 3 22.37 4.97 -2.36
CA ILE A 3 21.47 6.06 -1.98
C ILE A 3 21.42 7.06 -3.13
N GLN A 4 20.23 7.32 -3.68
CA GLN A 4 20.03 8.36 -4.68
C GLN A 4 19.63 9.67 -4.01
N LEU A 5 20.31 10.75 -4.36
CA LEU A 5 20.06 12.07 -3.79
C LEU A 5 20.38 13.17 -4.80
N THR A 6 19.70 14.30 -4.65
CA THR A 6 19.88 15.44 -5.54
C THR A 6 20.67 16.52 -4.82
N CYS A 7 21.70 17.05 -5.48
CA CYS A 7 22.47 18.16 -4.94
C CYS A 7 21.61 19.45 -4.91
N PRO A 8 21.97 20.48 -4.13
CA PRO A 8 21.19 21.72 -4.06
C PRO A 8 21.14 22.52 -5.38
N ASN A 9 21.94 22.12 -6.38
CA ASN A 9 21.92 22.70 -7.72
C ASN A 9 21.13 21.83 -8.73
N GLY A 10 20.50 20.74 -8.29
CA GLY A 10 19.66 19.89 -9.15
C GLY A 10 20.33 18.68 -9.80
N HIS A 11 21.61 18.38 -9.53
CA HIS A 11 22.28 17.20 -10.11
C HIS A 11 21.93 15.92 -9.34
N HIS A 12 21.67 14.85 -10.08
CA HIS A 12 21.37 13.53 -9.52
C HIS A 12 22.68 12.80 -9.19
N LEU A 13 22.79 12.36 -7.94
CA LEU A 13 23.98 11.74 -7.39
C LEU A 13 23.64 10.39 -6.80
N THR A 14 24.55 9.44 -6.98
CA THR A 14 24.45 8.13 -6.36
C THR A 14 25.56 7.98 -5.34
N ALA A 15 25.21 7.96 -4.06
CA ALA A 15 26.13 7.76 -2.96
C ALA A 15 26.09 6.31 -2.46
N LYS A 16 27.25 5.78 -2.06
CA LYS A 16 27.29 4.52 -1.31
C LYS A 16 26.75 4.73 0.10
N GLU A 17 26.13 3.70 0.66
CA GLU A 17 25.65 3.68 2.05
C GLU A 17 26.75 3.99 3.07
N SER A 18 28.02 3.65 2.80
CA SER A 18 29.16 4.00 3.65
C SER A 18 29.42 5.52 3.78
N ASN A 19 28.78 6.32 2.92
CA ASN A 19 28.81 7.77 2.97
C ASN A 19 27.51 8.36 3.57
N ALA A 20 26.57 7.52 4.00
CA ALA A 20 25.40 7.97 4.73
C ALA A 20 25.80 8.74 5.99
N GLY A 21 25.16 9.89 6.22
CA GLY A 21 25.45 10.79 7.34
C GLY A 21 26.69 11.66 7.16
N LYS A 22 27.41 11.55 6.02
CA LYS A 22 28.57 12.39 5.72
C LYS A 22 28.21 13.47 4.70
N THR A 23 28.99 14.55 4.71
CA THR A 23 28.92 15.60 3.69
C THR A 23 29.89 15.28 2.56
N GLY A 24 29.35 15.03 1.37
CA GLY A 24 30.11 14.84 0.13
C GLY A 24 30.16 16.10 -0.72
N LYS A 25 30.93 16.07 -1.81
CA LYS A 25 30.91 17.12 -2.85
C LYS A 25 30.25 16.57 -4.10
N CYS A 26 29.42 17.39 -4.74
CA CYS A 26 28.86 17.08 -6.05
C CYS A 26 30.01 17.01 -7.10
N PRO A 27 30.12 15.94 -7.91
CA PRO A 27 31.13 15.84 -8.97
C PRO A 27 30.90 16.84 -10.12
N VAL A 28 29.67 17.36 -10.28
CA VAL A 28 29.32 18.31 -11.34
C VAL A 28 29.58 19.76 -10.91
N CYS A 29 28.92 20.21 -9.84
CA CYS A 29 29.00 21.61 -9.40
C CYS A 29 29.90 21.84 -8.18
N LYS A 30 30.50 20.80 -7.60
CA LYS A 30 31.38 20.87 -6.40
C LYS A 30 30.70 21.39 -5.13
N ALA A 31 29.39 21.65 -5.16
CA ALA A 31 28.62 22.03 -3.99
C ALA A 31 28.67 20.94 -2.90
N ALA A 32 28.64 21.36 -1.64
CA ALA A 32 28.52 20.46 -0.51
C ALA A 32 27.12 19.82 -0.49
N VAL A 33 27.06 18.51 -0.31
CA VAL A 33 25.82 17.73 -0.28
C VAL A 33 25.83 16.80 0.91
N SER A 34 24.82 16.91 1.77
CA SER A 34 24.68 16.04 2.94
C SER A 34 23.91 14.78 2.54
N ILE A 35 24.50 13.62 2.82
CA ILE A 35 23.91 12.32 2.46
C ILE A 35 23.05 11.86 3.65
N PRO A 36 21.74 11.63 3.47
CA PRO A 36 20.87 11.22 4.57
C PRO A 36 21.23 9.82 5.08
N VAL A 37 21.09 9.60 6.39
CA VAL A 37 21.18 8.26 6.98
C VAL A 37 19.84 7.59 6.81
N LEU A 38 19.75 6.61 5.90
CA LEU A 38 18.57 5.77 5.79
C LEU A 38 18.60 4.77 6.93
N HIS A 39 17.95 5.11 8.05
CA HIS A 39 17.76 4.19 9.15
C HIS A 39 16.85 3.08 8.64
N GLN A 40 17.40 1.92 8.30
CA GLN A 40 16.63 0.76 7.92
C GLN A 40 15.83 0.35 9.16
N THR A 41 14.56 0.74 9.21
CA THR A 41 13.62 0.25 10.21
C THR A 41 13.45 -1.23 9.94
N VAL A 42 14.20 -2.06 10.66
CA VAL A 42 13.97 -3.49 10.72
C VAL A 42 12.59 -3.65 11.34
N ILE A 43 11.56 -3.80 10.51
CA ILE A 43 10.22 -4.11 11.00
C ILE A 43 10.31 -5.52 11.56
N SER A 44 10.41 -5.63 12.89
CA SER A 44 10.42 -6.92 13.58
C SER A 44 9.08 -7.63 13.34
N ASP A 45 9.11 -8.97 13.25
CA ASP A 45 7.93 -9.82 13.02
C ASP A 45 6.81 -9.58 14.05
N SER A 46 7.15 -9.12 15.26
CA SER A 46 6.22 -8.73 16.31
C SER A 46 5.36 -7.50 15.96
N ALA A 47 5.85 -6.58 15.12
CA ALA A 47 5.08 -5.44 14.63
C ALA A 47 4.03 -5.88 13.59
N ILE A 48 4.29 -6.96 12.85
CA ILE A 48 3.36 -7.54 11.88
C ILE A 48 2.23 -8.27 12.62
N MET A 49 2.53 -8.99 13.71
CA MET A 49 1.50 -9.66 14.52
C MET A 49 0.57 -8.68 15.27
N ASN A 50 1.06 -7.49 15.65
CA ASN A 50 0.25 -6.50 16.36
C ASN A 50 -0.76 -5.76 15.45
N ILE A 51 -0.54 -5.75 14.13
CA ILE A 51 -1.46 -5.12 13.16
C ILE A 51 -2.68 -6.01 12.86
N LEU A 52 -2.57 -7.35 12.99
CA LEU A 52 -3.67 -8.29 12.77
C LEU A 52 -4.43 -8.71 14.06
N GLY A 53 -3.97 -8.27 15.24
CA GLY A 53 -4.38 -8.85 16.51
C GLY A 53 -4.82 -7.86 17.57
N ASN A 54 -5.71 -6.92 17.27
CA ASN A 54 -6.41 -6.15 18.30
C ASN A 54 -7.90 -6.55 18.34
N PRO A 55 -8.30 -7.64 19.02
CA PRO A 55 -9.65 -7.73 19.51
C PRO A 55 -9.83 -6.68 20.61
N ASP A 56 -10.69 -5.69 20.36
CA ASP A 56 -11.13 -4.70 21.34
C ASP A 56 -11.43 -5.34 22.72
N PRO A 57 -10.70 -4.99 23.80
CA PRO A 57 -10.94 -5.54 25.12
C PRO A 57 -12.03 -4.76 25.87
N LEU A 58 -13.20 -4.55 25.28
CA LEU A 58 -14.33 -3.87 25.93
C LEU A 58 -15.65 -4.41 25.33
N ARG A 59 -16.36 -5.37 25.94
CA ARG A 59 -17.21 -5.13 27.12
C ARG A 59 -17.75 -6.46 27.67
N LYS A 60 -17.44 -6.75 28.93
CA LYS A 60 -18.11 -7.76 29.75
C LYS A 60 -19.41 -7.21 30.35
N ALA A 61 -20.32 -8.16 30.58
CA ALA A 61 -21.49 -8.17 31.47
C ALA A 61 -22.83 -7.65 30.91
N GLY A 62 -23.81 -8.56 30.82
CA GLY A 62 -25.23 -8.18 30.79
C GLY A 62 -26.26 -9.15 30.20
N ALA A 63 -26.37 -10.37 30.73
CA ALA A 63 -27.58 -11.19 30.90
C ALA A 63 -28.53 -11.58 29.72
N ALA A 64 -28.86 -12.89 29.73
CA ALA A 64 -30.08 -13.56 29.24
C ALA A 64 -30.29 -13.62 27.70
N GLY A 65 -30.56 -14.75 27.04
CA GLY A 65 -30.84 -16.13 27.44
C GLY A 65 -31.30 -16.92 26.21
N THR A 66 -31.44 -18.22 26.39
CA THR A 66 -32.13 -19.21 25.55
C THR A 66 -31.56 -19.61 24.19
N SER A 67 -31.29 -20.91 24.13
CA SER A 67 -30.97 -21.75 22.99
C SER A 67 -31.97 -21.70 21.84
N ALA A 68 -31.48 -22.23 20.72
CA ALA A 68 -32.19 -22.92 19.65
C ALA A 68 -32.65 -22.03 18.48
N VAL A 69 -32.02 -22.21 17.32
CA VAL A 69 -32.46 -23.14 16.26
C VAL A 69 -31.70 -22.76 14.99
N SER A 70 -30.96 -23.71 14.41
CA SER A 70 -30.60 -23.70 12.99
C SER A 70 -31.75 -24.35 12.23
N PRO A 71 -32.15 -23.85 11.05
CA PRO A 71 -32.00 -24.73 9.88
C PRO A 71 -31.76 -24.01 8.54
N LYS A 72 -31.06 -24.76 7.66
CA LYS A 72 -31.25 -24.97 6.21
C LYS A 72 -31.68 -23.82 5.29
N GLU A 73 -31.29 -23.72 4.02
CA GLU A 73 -30.28 -24.29 3.10
C GLU A 73 -30.55 -23.56 1.75
N HIS A 74 -29.67 -23.75 0.77
CA HIS A 74 -29.92 -23.68 -0.67
C HIS A 74 -29.98 -22.31 -1.38
N GLY A 75 -28.85 -21.98 -2.00
CA GLY A 75 -28.78 -21.18 -3.21
C GLY A 75 -27.56 -21.58 -4.04
N ARG A 76 -27.61 -22.73 -4.71
CA ARG A 76 -26.65 -23.09 -5.78
C ARG A 76 -26.96 -22.27 -7.03
N GLY A 77 -25.95 -21.58 -7.54
CA GLY A 77 -25.95 -20.98 -8.87
C GLY A 77 -24.54 -20.96 -9.43
N SER A 78 -24.07 -22.12 -9.92
CA SER A 78 -22.94 -22.19 -10.84
C SER A 78 -23.42 -21.81 -12.23
N GLN A 79 -22.92 -20.71 -12.81
CA GLN A 79 -22.78 -20.60 -14.26
C GLN A 79 -21.52 -19.79 -14.59
N SER A 80 -20.45 -20.53 -14.90
CA SER A 80 -19.34 -20.03 -15.69
C SER A 80 -19.88 -19.62 -17.06
N SER A 81 -19.55 -18.42 -17.52
CA SER A 81 -18.81 -18.15 -18.76
C SER A 81 -19.26 -16.88 -19.50
N VAL A 82 -18.25 -16.07 -19.82
CA VAL A 82 -18.18 -15.00 -20.83
C VAL A 82 -18.93 -13.69 -20.53
N THR A 83 -18.52 -12.98 -19.47
CA THR A 83 -18.55 -11.50 -19.53
C THR A 83 -17.12 -11.05 -19.78
N MET A 84 -16.89 -10.38 -20.90
CA MET A 84 -15.55 -9.90 -21.26
C MET A 84 -15.01 -9.07 -20.10
N PRO A 85 -13.77 -9.30 -19.63
CA PRO A 85 -13.21 -8.49 -18.57
C PRO A 85 -12.99 -7.09 -19.14
N HIS A 86 -13.93 -6.19 -18.85
CA HIS A 86 -13.77 -4.79 -19.17
C HIS A 86 -12.74 -4.25 -18.18
N MET A 87 -11.49 -4.22 -18.62
CA MET A 87 -10.38 -3.66 -17.86
C MET A 87 -10.15 -2.22 -18.31
N LYS A 88 -9.84 -1.36 -17.34
CA LYS A 88 -9.42 0.02 -17.57
C LYS A 88 -8.04 0.23 -16.97
N ILE A 89 -7.31 1.19 -17.50
CA ILE A 89 -6.02 1.58 -16.96
C ILE A 89 -6.24 2.70 -15.96
N CYS A 90 -5.69 2.57 -14.76
CA CYS A 90 -5.73 3.64 -13.77
C CYS A 90 -4.95 4.86 -14.30
N PRO A 91 -5.52 6.07 -14.37
CA PRO A 91 -4.83 7.26 -14.88
C PRO A 91 -3.70 7.76 -13.95
N SER A 92 -3.68 7.28 -12.70
CA SER A 92 -2.71 7.74 -11.70
C SER A 92 -1.47 6.87 -11.59
N CYS A 93 -1.59 5.58 -11.89
CA CYS A 93 -0.47 4.63 -11.78
C CYS A 93 -0.31 3.75 -13.02
N GLU A 94 -1.15 3.95 -14.03
CA GLU A 94 -1.12 3.30 -15.34
C GLU A 94 -1.25 1.77 -15.30
N GLN A 95 -1.77 1.23 -14.20
CA GLN A 95 -1.98 -0.20 -14.04
C GLN A 95 -3.36 -0.63 -14.52
N GLU A 96 -3.42 -1.78 -15.17
CA GLU A 96 -4.65 -2.40 -15.64
C GLU A 96 -5.47 -2.95 -14.46
N ILE A 97 -6.73 -2.55 -14.38
CA ILE A 97 -7.66 -2.84 -13.28
C ILE A 97 -9.06 -3.08 -13.81
N ASP A 98 -9.85 -3.86 -13.09
CA ASP A 98 -11.22 -4.16 -13.51
C ASP A 98 -12.12 -2.91 -13.44
N MET A 99 -13.02 -2.74 -14.42
CA MET A 99 -13.89 -1.56 -14.50
C MET A 99 -14.83 -1.42 -13.29
N GLY A 100 -15.11 -2.50 -12.55
CA GLY A 100 -15.91 -2.46 -11.32
C GLY A 100 -15.23 -1.76 -10.13
N TYR A 101 -13.93 -1.46 -10.22
CA TYR A 101 -13.23 -0.71 -9.18
C TYR A 101 -13.43 0.80 -9.36
N HIS A 102 -13.95 1.44 -8.30
CA HIS A 102 -14.02 2.90 -8.15
C HIS A 102 -12.79 3.46 -7.42
N ILE A 103 -12.01 2.61 -6.75
CA ILE A 103 -10.72 2.92 -6.14
C ILE A 103 -9.70 1.93 -6.67
N CYS A 104 -8.59 2.42 -7.23
CA CYS A 104 -7.55 1.56 -7.76
C CYS A 104 -6.87 0.77 -6.62
N PRO A 105 -6.78 -0.56 -6.65
CA PRO A 105 -6.12 -1.35 -5.61
C PRO A 105 -4.59 -1.22 -5.59
N HIS A 106 -3.98 -0.65 -6.64
CA HIS A 106 -2.52 -0.54 -6.75
C HIS A 106 -1.99 0.77 -6.18
N CYS A 107 -2.70 1.87 -6.38
CA CYS A 107 -2.29 3.18 -5.89
C CYS A 107 -3.29 3.83 -4.93
N HIS A 108 -4.46 3.20 -4.72
CA HIS A 108 -5.55 3.70 -3.89
C HIS A 108 -6.14 5.06 -4.35
N THR A 109 -5.86 5.46 -5.59
CA THR A 109 -6.47 6.65 -6.21
C THR A 109 -7.91 6.35 -6.65
N TYR A 110 -8.82 7.30 -6.44
CA TYR A 110 -10.21 7.23 -6.90
C TYR A 110 -10.30 7.40 -8.43
N ILE A 111 -11.07 6.55 -9.08
CA ILE A 111 -11.12 6.41 -10.55
C ILE A 111 -12.57 6.48 -11.06
N THR A 112 -13.10 7.69 -11.17
CA THR A 112 -14.43 7.96 -11.75
C THR A 112 -14.44 7.66 -13.25
N GLY A 113 -15.34 6.78 -13.71
CA GLY A 113 -15.66 6.66 -15.13
C GLY A 113 -16.82 7.60 -15.49
N LEU A 114 -16.83 8.18 -16.69
CA LEU A 114 -17.89 9.09 -17.18
C LEU A 114 -19.31 8.47 -17.28
N ASN A 115 -19.53 7.24 -16.82
CA ASN A 115 -20.82 6.55 -16.82
C ASN A 115 -21.50 6.50 -15.43
N ASP A 116 -21.01 7.26 -14.45
CA ASP A 116 -21.58 7.36 -13.10
C ASP A 116 -22.50 8.60 -12.97
N PHE A 117 -23.44 8.76 -13.91
CA PHE A 117 -24.61 9.65 -13.86
C PHE A 117 -25.80 9.01 -14.58
#